data_AF-A0A349LPS3-F1
#
_entry.id   AF-A0A349LPS3-F1
#
_cell.length_a   1.000
_cell.length_b   1.000
_cell.length_c   1.000
_cell.angle_alpha   90.00
_cell.angle_beta   90.00
_cell.angle_gamma   90.00
#
_symmetry.space_group_name_H-M   'P 1'
#
loop_
_entity.id
_entity.type
_entity.pdbx_description
1 polymer ?
#
loop_
_entity_poly.entity_id
_entity_poly.type
_entity_poly.pdbx_seq_one_letter_code
_entity_poly.pdbx_strand_id
1 'polypeptide(L)'
;MAGYRIIDEPKATKSQRLVVTPVLILFAAMLLPLFVQLPFYGKYWLPFVWLMLNSYWLGSPTFWRECLYAVLGVFTVLSMIIGYSYAAIYGYIADPDLYLPYARVATNAVQFIAVYMVVFTQLVPFSVYQYVKQGQHA
;
A
#
# COMPACT_ATOMS: atom_id res chain seq x y z
N MET A 1 37.60 -17.77 20.83
CA MET A 1 36.18 -18.10 20.62
C MET A 1 35.88 -17.83 19.16
N ALA A 2 35.76 -18.88 18.34
CA ALA A 2 35.48 -18.74 16.92
C ALA A 2 33.98 -18.46 16.76
N GLY A 3 33.65 -17.24 16.31
CA GLY A 3 32.27 -16.86 16.02
C GLY A 3 31.69 -17.76 14.94
N TYR A 4 30.49 -18.29 15.20
CA TYR A 4 29.73 -19.04 14.22
C TYR A 4 29.35 -18.10 13.07
N ARG A 5 30.14 -18.10 12.00
CA ARG A 5 29.89 -17.30 10.79
C ARG A 5 28.99 -18.13 9.89
N ILE A 6 27.71 -17.81 9.85
CA ILE A 6 26.78 -18.43 8.91
C ILE A 6 27.18 -17.94 7.52
N ILE A 7 27.68 -18.86 6.69
CA ILE A 7 28.25 -18.56 5.37
C ILE A 7 27.17 -18.23 4.32
N ASP A 8 25.88 -18.44 4.64
CA ASP A 8 24.74 -18.28 3.71
C ASP A 8 23.95 -16.98 3.88
N GLU A 9 24.55 -15.91 4.38
CA GLU A 9 23.86 -14.62 4.45
C GLU A 9 23.79 -13.96 3.06
N PRO A 10 22.59 -13.63 2.54
CA PRO A 10 22.45 -13.08 1.19
C PRO A 10 23.15 -11.72 1.10
N LYS A 11 24.14 -11.63 0.19
CA LYS A 11 24.95 -10.43 -0.02
C LYS A 11 24.07 -9.20 -0.22
N ALA A 12 24.24 -8.18 0.62
CA ALA A 12 23.43 -6.97 0.60
C ALA A 12 23.48 -6.30 -0.78
N THR A 13 22.37 -6.39 -1.53
CA THR A 13 22.23 -5.78 -2.85
C THR A 13 21.84 -4.31 -2.73
N LYS A 14 22.28 -3.46 -3.66
CA LYS A 14 21.97 -2.01 -3.65
C LYS A 14 20.45 -1.73 -3.61
N SER A 15 19.63 -2.65 -4.14
CA SER A 15 18.17 -2.61 -4.10
C SER A 15 17.58 -2.68 -2.69
N GLN A 16 18.29 -3.26 -1.71
CA GLN A 16 17.82 -3.32 -0.33
C GLN A 16 17.67 -1.94 0.33
N ARG A 17 18.31 -0.90 -0.20
CA ARG A 17 18.14 0.49 0.28
C ARG A 17 16.77 1.09 -0.10
N LEU A 18 16.08 0.48 -1.06
CA LEU A 18 14.76 0.91 -1.52
C LEU A 18 13.62 0.30 -0.69
N VAL A 19 13.92 -0.67 0.18
CA VAL A 19 12.95 -1.26 1.09
C VAL A 19 12.69 -0.28 2.23
N VAL A 20 11.44 0.13 2.37
CA VAL A 20 10.97 1.07 3.38
C VAL A 20 9.98 0.36 4.30
N THR A 21 9.91 0.81 5.55
CA THR A 21 8.92 0.29 6.50
C THR A 21 7.50 0.47 5.94
N PRO A 22 6.68 -0.60 5.86
CA PRO A 22 5.32 -0.52 5.31
C PRO A 22 4.45 0.55 5.99
N VAL A 23 4.66 0.76 7.29
CA VAL A 23 3.98 1.81 8.09
C VAL A 23 4.27 3.22 7.57
N LEU A 24 5.48 3.49 7.08
CA LEU A 24 5.82 4.80 6.50
C LEU A 24 5.01 5.04 5.22
N ILE A 25 4.81 4.00 4.40
CA ILE A 25 3.97 4.08 3.19
C ILE A 25 2.52 4.36 3.57
N LEU A 26 2.01 3.74 4.65
CA LEU A 26 0.67 4.04 5.19
C LEU A 26 0.54 5.52 5.59
N PHE A 27 1.49 6.06 6.35
CA PHE A 27 1.48 7.47 6.74
C PHE A 27 1.60 8.40 5.53
N ALA A 28 2.44 8.06 4.55
CA ALA A 28 2.54 8.81 3.30
C ALA A 28 1.19 8.81 2.54
N ALA A 29 0.49 7.67 2.49
CA ALA A 29 -0.83 7.57 1.88
C ALA A 29 -1.89 8.42 2.61
N MET A 30 -1.77 8.58 3.93
CA MET A 30 -2.65 9.44 4.74
C MET A 30 -2.39 10.93 4.54
N LEU A 31 -1.11 11.32 4.64
CA LEU A 31 -0.74 12.72 4.81
C LEU A 31 -0.43 13.40 3.49
N LEU A 32 0.22 12.73 2.55
CA LEU A 32 0.68 13.34 1.30
C LEU A 32 -0.49 13.92 0.46
N PRO A 33 -1.66 13.26 0.36
CA PRO A 33 -2.80 13.83 -0.35
C PRO A 33 -3.39 15.11 0.27
N LEU A 34 -3.07 15.42 1.53
CA LEU A 34 -3.50 16.67 2.19
C LEU A 34 -2.70 17.88 1.68
N PHE A 35 -1.45 17.65 1.26
CA PHE A 35 -0.53 18.71 0.85
C PHE A 35 -0.34 18.77 -0.67
N VAL A 36 -0.49 17.65 -1.36
CA VAL A 36 -0.19 17.54 -2.80
C VAL A 36 -1.35 16.89 -3.54
N GLN A 37 -1.85 17.58 -4.57
CA GLN A 37 -2.75 16.99 -5.53
C GLN A 37 -1.95 16.24 -6.60
N LEU A 38 -1.95 14.90 -6.49
CA LEU A 38 -1.29 14.05 -7.47
C LEU A 38 -2.11 13.98 -8.77
N PRO A 39 -1.46 14.03 -9.95
CA PRO A 39 -2.15 13.90 -11.23
C PRO A 39 -2.76 12.50 -11.38
N PHE A 40 -3.72 12.36 -12.30
CA PHE A 40 -4.39 11.09 -12.62
C PHE A 40 -4.98 10.37 -11.39
N TYR A 41 -5.51 11.13 -10.44
CA TYR A 41 -6.01 10.60 -9.18
C TYR A 41 -4.97 9.75 -8.42
N GLY A 42 -3.69 10.13 -8.52
CA GLY A 42 -2.55 9.41 -7.94
C GLY A 42 -2.73 8.99 -6.49
N LYS A 43 -3.45 9.79 -5.71
CA LYS A 43 -3.76 9.47 -4.31
C LYS A 43 -4.45 8.12 -4.11
N TYR A 44 -5.21 7.60 -5.08
CA TYR A 44 -5.96 6.35 -4.96
C TYR A 44 -5.18 5.11 -5.37
N TRP A 45 -4.20 5.21 -6.29
CA TRP A 45 -3.49 4.05 -6.81
C TRP A 45 -2.00 4.00 -6.42
N LEU A 46 -1.37 5.16 -6.21
CA LEU A 46 0.06 5.27 -5.95
C LEU A 46 0.49 4.58 -4.65
N PRO A 47 -0.27 4.63 -3.53
CA PRO A 47 0.06 3.84 -2.33
C PRO A 47 0.15 2.35 -2.61
N PHE A 48 -0.74 1.80 -3.44
CA PHE A 48 -0.73 0.39 -3.80
C PHE A 48 0.48 0.03 -4.67
N VAL A 49 0.82 0.88 -5.65
CA VAL A 49 2.03 0.69 -6.46
C VAL A 49 3.28 0.72 -5.60
N TRP A 50 3.37 1.67 -4.66
CA TRP A 50 4.51 1.75 -3.76
C TRP A 50 4.61 0.51 -2.89
N LEU A 51 3.51 0.02 -2.31
CA LEU A 51 3.50 -1.21 -1.52
C LEU A 51 3.91 -2.43 -2.35
N MET A 52 3.46 -2.54 -3.61
CA MET A 52 3.87 -3.64 -4.49
C MET A 52 5.37 -3.61 -4.81
N LEU A 53 5.93 -2.43 -5.11
CA LEU A 53 7.37 -2.27 -5.32
C LEU A 53 8.17 -2.60 -4.06
N ASN A 54 7.68 -2.14 -2.90
CA ASN A 54 8.29 -2.45 -1.60
C ASN A 54 8.32 -3.96 -1.33
N SER A 55 7.22 -4.65 -1.61
CA SER A 55 7.11 -6.11 -1.49
C SER A 55 8.06 -6.86 -2.40
N TYR A 56 8.15 -6.41 -3.65
CA TYR A 56 9.01 -7.00 -4.67
C TYR A 56 10.48 -6.93 -4.24
N TRP A 57 10.94 -5.77 -3.76
CA TRP A 57 12.32 -5.62 -3.26
C TRP A 57 12.57 -6.32 -1.94
N LEU A 58 11.54 -6.43 -1.09
CA LEU A 58 11.59 -7.20 0.15
C LEU A 58 11.74 -8.72 -0.12
N GLY A 59 11.33 -9.19 -1.30
CA GLY A 59 11.28 -10.62 -1.60
C GLY A 59 10.21 -11.33 -0.76
N SER A 60 9.08 -10.65 -0.52
CA SER A 60 8.06 -11.14 0.40
C SER A 60 7.51 -12.51 -0.02
N PRO A 61 7.47 -13.53 0.88
CA PRO A 61 6.83 -14.80 0.57
C PRO A 61 5.31 -14.66 0.35
N THR A 62 4.72 -13.54 0.80
CA THR A 62 3.31 -13.20 0.62
C THR A 62 3.04 -12.26 -0.54
N PHE A 63 4.01 -12.02 -1.43
CA PHE A 63 3.91 -11.10 -2.57
C PHE A 63 2.60 -11.26 -3.36
N TRP A 64 2.22 -12.49 -3.70
CA TRP A 64 0.99 -12.74 -4.47
C TRP A 64 -0.28 -12.28 -3.75
N ARG A 65 -0.36 -12.47 -2.42
CA ARG A 65 -1.50 -12.02 -1.62
C ARG A 65 -1.54 -10.49 -1.53
N GLU A 66 -0.37 -9.87 -1.41
CA GLU A 66 -0.25 -8.41 -1.36
C GLU A 66 -0.66 -7.76 -2.70
N CYS A 67 -0.24 -8.34 -3.82
CA CYS A 67 -0.69 -7.95 -5.15
C CYS A 67 -2.21 -8.12 -5.30
N LEU A 68 -2.77 -9.23 -4.82
CA LEU A 68 -4.21 -9.45 -4.85
C LEU A 68 -4.96 -8.37 -4.06
N TYR A 69 -4.54 -8.08 -2.82
CA TYR A 69 -5.16 -7.03 -2.01
C TYR A 69 -5.00 -5.64 -2.63
N ALA A 70 -3.86 -5.34 -3.22
CA ALA A 70 -3.61 -4.08 -3.92
C ALA A 70 -4.55 -3.91 -5.13
N VAL A 71 -4.66 -4.94 -5.96
CA VAL A 71 -5.54 -4.95 -7.14
C VAL A 71 -7.01 -4.85 -6.72
N LEU A 72 -7.46 -5.65 -5.76
CA LEU A 72 -8.83 -5.60 -5.24
C LEU A 72 -9.15 -4.24 -4.62
N GLY A 73 -8.22 -3.64 -3.88
CA GLY A 73 -8.36 -2.30 -3.32
C GLY A 73 -8.58 -1.24 -4.40
N VAL A 74 -7.75 -1.23 -5.45
CA VAL A 74 -7.90 -0.32 -6.59
C VAL A 74 -9.25 -0.55 -7.30
N PHE A 75 -9.61 -1.79 -7.58
CA PHE A 75 -10.89 -2.10 -8.24
C PHE A 75 -12.10 -1.67 -7.40
N THR A 76 -12.04 -1.83 -6.08
CA THR A 76 -13.15 -1.45 -5.20
C THR A 76 -13.28 0.08 -5.12
N VAL A 77 -12.16 0.80 -5.08
CA VAL A 77 -12.19 2.27 -5.14
C VAL A 77 -12.75 2.74 -6.49
N LEU A 78 -12.32 2.15 -7.60
CA LEU A 78 -12.84 2.47 -8.93
C LEU A 78 -14.33 2.17 -9.06
N SER A 79 -14.80 1.02 -8.55
CA SER A 79 -16.22 0.66 -8.62
C SER A 79 -17.09 1.61 -7.81
N MET A 80 -16.62 2.12 -6.67
CA MET A 80 -17.33 3.16 -5.90
C MET A 80 -17.41 4.47 -6.67
N ILE A 81 -16.31 4.92 -7.29
CA ILE A 81 -16.28 6.17 -8.06
C ILE A 81 -17.21 6.07 -9.27
N ILE A 82 -17.11 4.98 -10.04
CA ILE A 82 -17.95 4.74 -11.23
C ILE A 82 -19.40 4.55 -10.82
N GLY A 83 -19.66 3.75 -9.79
CA GLY A 83 -21.01 3.45 -9.29
C GLY A 83 -21.74 4.70 -8.81
N TYR A 84 -21.05 5.56 -8.05
CA TYR A 84 -21.60 6.85 -7.63
C TYR A 84 -21.85 7.78 -8.83
N SER A 85 -20.90 7.87 -9.77
CA SER A 85 -21.05 8.70 -10.98
C SER A 85 -22.22 8.23 -11.84
N TYR A 86 -22.37 6.92 -12.02
CA TYR A 86 -23.50 6.32 -12.73
C TYR A 86 -24.82 6.63 -12.02
N ALA A 87 -24.88 6.43 -10.70
CA ALA A 87 -26.08 6.73 -9.92
C ALA A 87 -26.50 8.21 -9.99
N ALA A 88 -25.53 9.12 -10.05
CA ALA A 88 -25.77 10.56 -10.22
C ALA A 88 -26.28 10.90 -11.63
N ILE A 89 -25.66 10.35 -12.70
CA ILE A 89 -26.03 10.65 -14.10
C ILE A 89 -27.45 10.17 -14.44
N TYR A 90 -27.84 9.00 -13.95
CA TYR A 90 -29.15 8.40 -14.24
C TYR A 90 -30.26 8.82 -13.28
N GLY A 91 -29.99 9.77 -12.36
CA GLY A 91 -31.00 10.32 -11.46
C GLY A 91 -31.46 9.37 -10.35
N TYR A 92 -30.67 8.33 -10.02
CA TYR A 92 -30.95 7.46 -8.88
C TYR A 92 -30.65 8.14 -7.53
N ILE A 93 -29.89 9.24 -7.55
CA ILE A 93 -29.59 10.07 -6.38
C ILE A 93 -30.35 11.39 -6.53
N ALA A 94 -31.20 11.70 -5.55
CA ALA A 94 -32.07 12.89 -5.59
C ALA A 94 -31.29 14.21 -5.56
N ASP A 95 -30.18 14.26 -4.82
CA ASP A 95 -29.30 15.43 -4.72
C ASP A 95 -27.83 14.98 -4.67
N PRO A 96 -27.16 14.82 -5.81
CA PRO A 96 -25.77 14.36 -5.87
C PRO A 96 -24.83 15.22 -5.03
N ASP A 97 -25.01 16.54 -5.02
CA ASP A 97 -24.10 17.47 -4.35
C ASP A 97 -24.13 17.30 -2.83
N LEU A 98 -25.31 17.01 -2.27
CA LEU A 98 -25.47 16.70 -0.85
C LEU A 98 -24.75 15.40 -0.44
N TYR A 99 -24.80 14.36 -1.29
CA TYR A 99 -24.22 13.05 -0.99
C TYR A 99 -22.73 12.91 -1.36
N LEU A 100 -22.19 13.82 -2.16
CA LEU A 100 -20.80 13.78 -2.63
C LEU A 100 -19.74 13.72 -1.49
N PRO A 101 -19.86 14.49 -0.38
CA PRO A 101 -18.93 14.40 0.74
C PRO A 101 -18.93 13.01 1.40
N TYR A 102 -20.11 12.39 1.54
CA TYR A 102 -20.26 11.06 2.13
C TYR A 102 -19.64 9.99 1.23
N ALA A 103 -19.87 10.08 -0.08
CA ALA A 103 -19.24 9.20 -1.05
C ALA A 103 -17.71 9.29 -0.98
N ARG A 104 -17.14 10.50 -0.88
CA ARG A 104 -15.69 10.71 -0.71
C ARG A 104 -15.15 10.08 0.56
N VAL A 105 -15.83 10.26 1.70
CA VAL A 105 -15.43 9.66 2.98
C VAL A 105 -15.46 8.13 2.88
N ALA A 106 -16.52 7.57 2.30
CA ALA A 106 -16.66 6.12 2.11
C ALA A 106 -15.55 5.56 1.21
N THR A 107 -15.27 6.22 0.07
CA THR A 107 -14.17 5.82 -0.82
C THR A 107 -12.81 5.88 -0.12
N ASN A 108 -12.53 6.92 0.65
CA ASN A 108 -11.29 7.03 1.42
C ASN A 108 -11.20 5.93 2.49
N ALA A 109 -12.29 5.62 3.19
CA ALA A 109 -12.32 4.56 4.20
C ALA A 109 -12.00 3.19 3.58
N VAL A 110 -12.62 2.85 2.46
CA VAL A 110 -12.34 1.61 1.71
C VAL A 110 -10.89 1.57 1.24
N GLN A 111 -10.37 2.68 0.70
CA GLN A 111 -8.98 2.78 0.32
C GLN A 111 -8.06 2.50 1.52
N PHE A 112 -8.32 3.13 2.67
CA PHE A 112 -7.52 2.94 3.88
C PHE A 112 -7.53 1.50 4.36
N ILE A 113 -8.70 0.85 4.38
CA ILE A 113 -8.82 -0.56 4.76
C ILE A 113 -7.98 -1.43 3.82
N ALA A 114 -8.03 -1.20 2.51
CA ALA A 114 -7.26 -1.96 1.54
C ALA A 114 -5.74 -1.76 1.70
N VAL A 115 -5.28 -0.52 1.86
CA VAL A 115 -3.86 -0.20 2.12
C VAL A 115 -3.41 -0.84 3.44
N TYR A 116 -4.25 -0.77 4.48
CA TYR A 116 -3.99 -1.35 5.79
C TYR A 116 -3.80 -2.88 5.70
N MET A 117 -4.67 -3.59 4.97
CA MET A 117 -4.54 -5.03 4.76
C MET A 117 -3.19 -5.41 4.13
N VAL A 118 -2.76 -4.68 3.11
CA VAL A 118 -1.46 -4.91 2.45
C VAL A 118 -0.30 -4.65 3.42
N VAL A 119 -0.34 -3.53 4.15
CA VAL A 119 0.69 -3.15 5.13
C VAL A 119 0.85 -4.21 6.22
N PHE A 120 -0.25 -4.70 6.80
CA PHE A 120 -0.20 -5.73 7.84
C PHE A 120 0.35 -7.06 7.31
N THR A 121 0.06 -7.38 6.06
CA THR A 121 0.64 -8.56 5.40
C THR A 121 2.16 -8.41 5.25
N GLN A 122 2.65 -7.20 4.95
CA GLN A 122 4.08 -6.90 4.80
C GLN A 122 4.86 -6.78 6.10
N LEU A 123 4.21 -6.59 7.26
CA LEU A 123 4.90 -6.41 8.53
C LEU A 123 5.75 -7.62 8.94
N VAL A 124 5.24 -8.83 8.71
CA VAL A 124 5.96 -10.07 9.08
C VAL A 124 7.20 -10.30 8.20
N PRO A 125 7.11 -10.25 6.86
CA PRO A 125 8.31 -10.32 6.02
C PRO A 125 9.31 -9.20 6.31
N PHE A 126 8.82 -8.00 6.63
CA PHE A 126 9.68 -6.85 6.92
C PHE A 126 10.46 -7.01 8.23
N SER A 127 9.86 -7.57 9.28
CA SER A 127 10.58 -7.82 10.55
C SER A 127 11.69 -8.86 10.38
N VAL A 128 11.46 -9.90 9.58
CA VAL A 128 12.48 -10.89 9.21
C VAL A 128 13.62 -10.22 8.43
N TYR A 129 13.30 -9.38 7.46
CA TYR A 129 14.29 -8.60 6.71
C TYR A 129 15.15 -7.72 7.63
N GLN A 130 14.53 -7.03 8.60
CA GLN A 130 15.28 -6.22 9.57
C GLN A 130 16.22 -7.05 10.44
N TYR A 131 15.78 -8.22 10.90
CA TYR A 131 16.60 -9.13 11.68
C TYR A 131 17.85 -9.58 10.90
N VAL A 132 17.67 -10.03 9.65
CA VAL A 132 18.80 -10.44 8.79
C VAL A 132 19.75 -9.28 8.52
N LYS A 133 19.21 -8.09 8.24
CA LYS A 133 20.00 -6.89 8.00
C LYS A 133 20.85 -6.48 9.22
N GLN A 134 20.32 -6.63 10.43
CA GLN A 134 21.06 -6.35 11.66
C GLN A 134 22.21 -7.36 11.87
N GLY A 135 21.97 -8.64 11.60
CA GLY A 135 23.01 -9.68 11.66
C GLY A 135 24.19 -9.43 10.72
N GLN A 136 23.95 -8.86 9.53
CA GLN A 136 24.98 -8.53 8.54
C GLN A 136 25.93 -7.38 8.94
N HIS A 137 25.54 -6.58 9.94
CA HIS A 137 26.32 -5.44 10.42
C HIS A 137 26.99 -5.69 11.78
N ALA A 138 26.80 -6.87 12.38
CA ALA A 138 27.47 -7.32 13.60
C ALA A 138 28.77 -8.08 13.29
#